data_AF-A0A9J6FH27-F1
#
_entry.id   AF-A0A9J6FH27-F1
#
_cell.length_a   1.000
_cell.length_b   1.000
_cell.length_c   1.000
_cell.angle_alpha   90.00
_cell.angle_beta   90.00
_cell.angle_gamma   90.00
#
_symmetry.space_group_name_H-M   'P 1'
#
loop_
_entity.id
_entity.type
_entity.pdbx_description
1 polymer ?
#
loop_
_entity_poly.entity_id
_entity_poly.type
_entity_poly.pdbx_seq_one_letter_code
_entity_poly.pdbx_strand_id
1 'polypeptide(L)'
;MTDSELQRVIGSVSVFYRTGPGHKLRIVKALQRNHYIVGMTGDGVNDGVALKKADIGIAMGKIGTDVCKEAADMILVDDDFFTIMAAIEEGKGIFYNIRNFVTFQLSTSIAALSLIALSTLMKIPNPLNAMQILWINIIMDGPPAQSLGVEPVDHDVLKQPPRNTKQPMITRDLIFNVVLSSLIIILGTLFIFRKEMSDQIVTPRDTTMTFTCFVFFDMFNALSCRSQTKSAFTIGLFSNRMFLLAVAFSVIGQMLVIYFPPLQRVFQTEALTFADICLLVGVSSTVFIFSELKKFFERSISRRAKIHPES
;
A
#
# COMPACT_ATOMS: atom_id res chain seq x y z
N MET A 1 29.99 31.04 17.23
CA MET A 1 29.40 29.72 17.51
C MET A 1 29.95 28.69 16.54
N THR A 2 30.55 27.62 17.09
CA THR A 2 31.05 26.49 16.31
C THR A 2 29.90 25.64 15.76
N ASP A 3 30.16 24.76 14.80
CA ASP A 3 29.11 23.88 14.24
C ASP A 3 28.54 22.91 15.28
N SER A 4 29.38 22.47 16.23
CA SER A 4 28.96 21.57 17.32
C SER A 4 28.08 22.29 18.35
N GLU A 5 28.38 23.56 18.65
CA GLU A 5 27.51 24.40 19.49
C GLU A 5 26.17 24.66 18.80
N LEU A 6 26.20 25.01 17.51
CA LEU A 6 24.99 25.21 16.71
C LEU A 6 24.10 23.97 16.76
N GLN A 7 24.67 22.78 16.56
CA GLN A 7 23.94 21.52 16.59
C GLN A 7 23.20 21.29 17.94
N ARG A 8 23.80 21.67 19.08
CA ARG A 8 23.16 21.47 20.39
C ARG A 8 21.97 22.40 20.64
N VAL A 9 22.02 23.62 20.13
CA VAL A 9 20.99 24.64 20.38
C VAL A 9 19.94 24.74 19.27
N ILE A 10 20.22 24.21 18.07
CA ILE A 10 19.35 24.40 16.89
C ILE A 10 17.90 23.95 17.13
N GLY A 11 17.67 22.95 17.98
CA GLY A 11 16.33 22.43 18.25
C GLY A 11 15.43 23.38 19.07
N SER A 12 16.00 24.34 19.79
CA SER A 12 15.25 25.33 20.57
C SER A 12 15.21 26.72 19.93
N VAL A 13 15.86 26.90 18.76
CA VAL A 13 15.94 28.18 18.07
C VAL A 13 15.00 28.19 16.87
N SER A 14 14.02 29.09 16.88
CA SER A 14 13.07 29.26 15.76
C SER A 14 13.41 30.41 14.82
N VAL A 15 14.21 31.39 15.25
CA VAL A 15 14.48 32.62 14.50
C VAL A 15 15.98 32.82 14.31
N PHE A 16 16.41 32.89 13.05
CA PHE A 16 17.75 33.29 12.66
C PHE A 16 17.64 34.60 11.86
N TYR A 17 18.32 35.65 12.32
CA TYR A 17 18.29 36.96 11.68
C TYR A 17 19.65 37.32 11.09
N ARG A 18 19.66 38.20 10.07
CA ARG A 18 20.89 38.64 9.37
C ARG A 18 21.76 37.46 8.89
N THR A 19 21.12 36.46 8.30
CA THR A 19 21.80 35.25 7.80
C THR A 19 22.33 35.46 6.38
N GLY A 20 23.60 35.07 6.16
CA GLY A 20 24.17 34.96 4.81
C GLY A 20 24.01 33.55 4.23
N PRO A 21 24.42 33.34 2.96
CA PRO A 21 24.33 32.04 2.28
C PRO A 21 24.97 30.90 3.06
N GLY A 22 26.20 31.12 3.56
CA GLY A 22 26.92 30.14 4.36
C GLY A 22 26.23 29.81 5.70
N HIS A 23 25.50 30.76 6.29
CA HIS A 23 24.74 30.52 7.52
C HIS A 23 23.54 29.61 7.27
N LYS A 24 22.79 29.83 6.18
CA LYS A 24 21.66 28.97 5.80
C LYS A 24 22.11 27.52 5.58
N LEU A 25 23.23 27.33 4.88
CA LEU A 25 23.83 25.99 4.69
C LEU A 25 24.24 25.32 6.01
N ARG A 26 24.83 26.08 6.95
CA ARG A 26 25.21 25.56 8.28
C ARG A 26 23.99 25.16 9.10
N ILE A 27 22.90 25.92 9.03
CA ILE A 27 21.63 25.60 9.69
C ILE A 27 21.05 24.28 9.17
N VAL A 28 20.95 24.13 7.84
CA VAL A 28 20.48 22.88 7.22
C VAL A 28 21.31 21.67 7.68
N LYS A 29 22.65 21.79 7.62
CA LYS A 29 23.56 20.72 8.08
C LYS A 29 23.39 20.41 9.57
N ALA A 30 23.19 21.42 10.42
CA ALA A 30 23.00 21.22 11.85
C ALA A 30 21.69 20.49 12.17
N LEU A 31 20.58 20.84 11.48
CA LEU A 31 19.29 20.15 11.61
C LEU A 31 19.38 18.69 11.12
N GLN A 32 20.02 18.45 9.96
CA GLN A 32 20.26 17.11 9.42
C GLN A 32 21.11 16.24 10.36
N ARG A 33 22.13 16.81 11.01
CA ARG A 33 22.94 16.11 12.01
C ARG A 33 22.14 15.70 13.26
N ASN A 34 21.04 16.39 13.55
CA ASN A 34 20.08 16.01 14.59
C ASN A 34 19.00 15.05 14.07
N HIS A 35 19.17 14.48 12.88
CA HIS A 35 18.26 13.50 12.27
C HIS A 35 16.87 14.04 11.92
N TYR A 36 16.72 15.36 11.79
CA TYR A 36 15.51 15.95 11.21
C TYR A 36 15.56 15.87 9.68
N ILE A 37 14.39 15.72 9.06
CA ILE A 37 14.21 15.93 7.63
C ILE A 37 13.93 17.42 7.42
N VAL A 38 14.76 18.06 6.62
CA VAL A 38 14.80 19.52 6.50
C VAL A 38 14.25 19.94 5.15
N GLY A 39 13.12 20.65 5.18
CA GLY A 39 12.65 21.45 4.06
C GLY A 39 13.26 22.85 4.13
N MET A 40 13.84 23.34 3.03
CA MET A 40 14.34 24.72 2.94
C MET A 40 13.65 25.48 1.83
N THR A 41 13.11 26.65 2.14
CA THR A 41 12.55 27.56 1.16
C THR A 41 13.56 28.63 0.74
N GLY A 42 13.49 29.09 -0.51
CA GLY A 42 14.32 30.18 -1.01
C GLY A 42 13.86 30.73 -2.37
N ASP A 43 14.25 31.96 -2.66
CA ASP A 43 13.86 32.71 -3.85
C ASP A 43 15.06 33.30 -4.60
N GLY A 44 16.13 33.68 -3.89
CA GLY A 44 17.33 34.27 -4.47
C GLY A 44 18.46 33.26 -4.71
N VAL A 45 19.29 33.51 -5.73
CA VAL A 45 20.47 32.70 -6.12
C VAL A 45 21.36 32.26 -4.95
N ASN A 46 21.44 33.12 -3.93
CA ASN A 46 22.14 32.91 -2.66
C ASN A 46 21.66 31.66 -1.88
N ASP A 47 20.43 31.23 -2.10
CA ASP A 47 19.81 30.11 -1.41
C ASP A 47 20.02 28.78 -2.14
N GLY A 48 20.48 28.80 -3.40
CA GLY A 48 20.60 27.61 -4.25
C GLY A 48 21.43 26.49 -3.62
N VAL A 49 22.57 26.82 -2.98
CA VAL A 49 23.43 25.81 -2.33
C VAL A 49 22.74 25.16 -1.13
N ALA A 50 21.96 25.93 -0.38
CA ALA A 50 21.30 25.45 0.82
C ALA A 50 19.98 24.72 0.48
N LEU A 51 19.25 25.20 -0.54
CA LEU A 51 18.14 24.49 -1.20
C LEU A 51 18.58 23.10 -1.66
N LYS A 52 19.68 23.02 -2.42
CA LYS A 52 20.19 21.74 -2.95
C LYS A 52 20.71 20.81 -1.85
N LYS A 53 21.10 21.36 -0.69
CA LYS A 53 21.60 20.58 0.44
C LYS A 53 20.50 20.07 1.36
N ALA A 54 19.35 20.73 1.38
CA ALA A 54 18.19 20.32 2.15
C ALA A 54 17.69 18.94 1.67
N ASP A 55 16.91 18.26 2.52
CA ASP A 55 16.28 17.00 2.12
C ASP A 55 15.15 17.25 1.12
N ILE A 56 14.52 18.43 1.21
CA ILE A 56 13.56 18.94 0.23
C ILE A 56 13.82 20.44 0.02
N GLY A 57 14.34 20.80 -1.15
CA GLY A 57 14.46 22.21 -1.57
C GLY A 57 13.15 22.74 -2.16
N ILE A 58 12.68 23.90 -1.70
CA ILE A 58 11.41 24.51 -2.10
C ILE A 58 11.66 25.92 -2.67
N ALA A 59 11.44 26.12 -3.96
CA ALA A 59 11.60 27.42 -4.60
C ALA A 59 10.27 28.17 -4.75
N MET A 60 10.33 29.50 -4.65
CA MET A 60 9.21 30.38 -5.00
C MET A 60 9.03 30.41 -6.54
N GLY A 61 7.80 30.26 -7.01
CA GLY A 61 7.44 30.22 -8.43
C GLY A 61 7.40 31.59 -9.10
N LYS A 62 6.81 32.61 -8.47
CA LYS A 62 6.68 33.94 -9.11
C LYS A 62 7.89 34.81 -8.80
N ILE A 63 8.28 34.89 -7.53
CA ILE A 63 9.38 35.76 -7.07
C ILE A 63 10.75 35.06 -7.21
N GLY A 64 10.78 33.72 -7.27
CA GLY A 64 12.03 32.97 -7.29
C GLY A 64 12.79 33.06 -8.62
N THR A 65 14.10 33.22 -8.50
CA THR A 65 15.05 33.18 -9.62
C THR A 65 15.09 31.81 -10.28
N ASP A 66 15.38 31.75 -11.58
CA ASP A 66 15.46 30.48 -12.32
C ASP A 66 16.52 29.54 -11.74
N VAL A 67 17.63 30.10 -11.24
CA VAL A 67 18.68 29.33 -10.55
C VAL A 67 18.15 28.65 -9.28
N CYS A 68 17.24 29.30 -8.53
CA CYS A 68 16.60 28.68 -7.38
C CYS A 68 15.64 27.57 -7.79
N LYS A 69 14.85 27.79 -8.84
CA LYS A 69 13.89 26.79 -9.36
C LYS A 69 14.59 25.53 -9.86
N GLU A 70 15.73 25.67 -10.55
CA GLU A 70 16.55 24.53 -10.98
C GLU A 70 17.21 23.79 -9.81
N ALA A 71 17.53 24.49 -8.73
CA ALA A 71 18.15 23.89 -7.55
C ALA A 71 17.16 23.16 -6.62
N ALA A 72 15.86 23.47 -6.70
CA ALA A 72 14.81 22.96 -5.83
C ALA A 72 14.22 21.63 -6.31
N ASP A 73 13.67 20.86 -5.37
CA ASP A 73 12.93 19.61 -5.64
C ASP A 73 11.43 19.89 -5.84
N MET A 74 10.93 21.02 -5.31
CA MET A 74 9.55 21.47 -5.40
C MET A 74 9.48 22.97 -5.69
N ILE A 75 8.53 23.39 -6.53
CA ILE A 75 8.30 24.81 -6.88
C ILE A 75 6.88 25.21 -6.46
N LEU A 76 6.76 26.28 -5.68
CA LEU A 76 5.47 26.85 -5.26
C LEU A 76 4.98 27.83 -6.32
N VAL A 77 4.12 27.37 -7.23
CA VAL A 77 3.63 28.17 -8.36
C VAL A 77 2.87 29.43 -7.90
N ASP A 78 2.22 29.37 -6.75
CA ASP A 78 1.41 30.44 -6.17
C ASP A 78 2.18 31.39 -5.24
N ASP A 79 3.39 31.00 -4.81
CA ASP A 79 4.18 31.63 -3.73
C ASP A 79 3.52 31.57 -2.34
N ASP A 80 2.63 30.60 -2.09
CA ASP A 80 1.94 30.44 -0.81
C ASP A 80 2.59 29.36 0.07
N PHE A 81 2.88 29.72 1.33
CA PHE A 81 3.40 28.78 2.33
C PHE A 81 2.35 27.72 2.73
N PHE A 82 1.05 28.01 2.61
CA PHE A 82 -0.01 27.02 2.85
C PHE A 82 0.09 25.82 1.89
N THR A 83 0.60 26.02 0.68
CA THR A 83 0.80 24.96 -0.31
C THR A 83 1.86 23.94 0.14
N ILE A 84 2.84 24.35 0.96
CA ILE A 84 3.79 23.43 1.59
C ILE A 84 3.07 22.51 2.59
N MET A 85 2.13 23.05 3.37
CA MET A 85 1.35 22.25 4.32
C MET A 85 0.50 21.22 3.56
N ALA A 86 -0.20 21.63 2.50
CA ALA A 86 -0.95 20.72 1.64
C ALA A 86 -0.06 19.62 1.02
N ALA A 87 1.16 19.98 0.56
CA ALA A 87 2.11 19.01 0.03
C ALA A 87 2.59 17.99 1.08
N ILE A 88 2.76 18.42 2.34
CA ILE A 88 3.08 17.51 3.45
C ILE A 88 1.91 16.57 3.74
N GLU A 89 0.67 17.07 3.71
CA GLU A 89 -0.54 16.25 3.87
C GLU A 89 -0.65 15.18 2.79
N GLU A 90 -0.48 15.56 1.52
CA GLU A 90 -0.45 14.64 0.38
C GLU A 90 0.70 13.63 0.48
N GLY A 91 1.90 14.06 0.87
CA GLY A 91 3.05 13.17 1.07
C GLY A 91 2.80 12.10 2.13
N LYS A 92 2.15 12.45 3.24
CA LYS A 92 1.72 11.47 4.26
C LYS A 92 0.69 10.49 3.70
N GLY A 93 -0.26 10.97 2.91
CA GLY A 93 -1.28 10.16 2.24
C GLY A 93 -0.67 9.15 1.26
N ILE A 94 0.17 9.61 0.34
CA ILE A 94 0.86 8.76 -0.65
C ILE A 94 1.64 7.65 0.07
N PHE A 95 2.40 7.99 1.11
CA PHE A 95 3.17 6.99 1.84
C PHE A 95 2.30 5.95 2.55
N TYR A 96 1.17 6.37 3.12
CA TYR A 96 0.19 5.45 3.72
C TYR A 96 -0.40 4.48 2.67
N ASN A 97 -0.75 5.01 1.50
CA ASN A 97 -1.28 4.21 0.39
C ASN A 97 -0.24 3.23 -0.16
N ILE A 98 1.02 3.65 -0.29
CA ILE A 98 2.13 2.77 -0.69
C ILE A 98 2.25 1.58 0.29
N ARG A 99 2.09 1.79 1.60
CA ARG A 99 2.11 0.67 2.56
C ARG A 99 0.93 -0.28 2.39
N ASN A 100 -0.26 0.24 2.11
CA ASN A 100 -1.44 -0.59 1.86
C ASN A 100 -1.29 -1.41 0.59
N PHE A 101 -0.86 -0.77 -0.50
CA PHE A 101 -0.54 -1.42 -1.77
C PHE A 101 0.53 -2.51 -1.59
N VAL A 102 1.65 -2.22 -0.92
CA VAL A 102 2.70 -3.23 -0.72
C VAL A 102 2.24 -4.38 0.18
N THR A 103 1.38 -4.12 1.16
CA THR A 103 0.77 -5.19 1.98
C THR A 103 -0.04 -6.15 1.11
N PHE A 104 -0.90 -5.60 0.26
CA PHE A 104 -1.69 -6.38 -0.69
C PHE A 104 -0.79 -7.18 -1.64
N GLN A 105 0.13 -6.50 -2.33
CA GLN A 105 1.02 -7.10 -3.33
C GLN A 105 1.86 -8.24 -2.75
N LEU A 106 2.45 -8.04 -1.56
CA LEU A 106 3.25 -9.07 -0.89
C LEU A 106 2.38 -10.25 -0.46
N SER A 107 1.17 -10.00 0.05
CA SER A 107 0.28 -11.08 0.49
C SER A 107 -0.13 -12.00 -0.65
N THR A 108 -0.51 -11.45 -1.80
CA THR A 108 -0.87 -12.20 -3.00
C THR A 108 0.34 -12.92 -3.60
N SER A 109 1.49 -12.24 -3.71
CA SER A 109 2.73 -12.87 -4.24
C SER A 109 3.20 -14.04 -3.38
N ILE A 110 3.19 -13.87 -2.04
CA ILE A 110 3.56 -14.93 -1.10
C ILE A 110 2.54 -16.06 -1.14
N ALA A 111 1.24 -15.76 -1.22
CA ALA A 111 0.20 -16.77 -1.35
C ALA A 111 0.38 -17.63 -2.61
N ALA A 112 0.56 -17.00 -3.78
CA ALA A 112 0.73 -17.70 -5.06
C ALA A 112 1.98 -18.58 -5.08
N LEU A 113 3.14 -18.03 -4.69
CA LEU A 113 4.40 -18.77 -4.66
C LEU A 113 4.37 -19.91 -3.64
N SER A 114 3.83 -19.67 -2.46
CA SER A 114 3.72 -20.69 -1.42
C SER A 114 2.73 -21.79 -1.80
N LEU A 115 1.62 -21.45 -2.47
CA LEU A 115 0.64 -22.42 -2.95
C LEU A 115 1.32 -23.42 -3.90
N ILE A 116 2.06 -22.92 -4.91
CA ILE A 116 2.76 -23.76 -5.89
C ILE A 116 3.87 -24.58 -5.21
N ALA A 117 4.65 -23.96 -4.33
CA ALA A 117 5.71 -24.63 -3.60
C ALA A 117 5.18 -25.76 -2.70
N LEU A 118 4.08 -25.52 -1.97
CA LEU A 118 3.44 -26.52 -1.13
C LEU A 118 2.82 -27.65 -1.95
N SER A 119 2.14 -27.35 -3.05
CA SER A 119 1.62 -28.39 -3.95
C SER A 119 2.72 -29.29 -4.49
N THR A 120 3.83 -28.70 -4.95
CA THR A 120 5.00 -29.44 -5.45
C THR A 120 5.63 -30.30 -4.35
N LEU A 121 5.83 -29.74 -3.15
CA LEU A 121 6.43 -30.46 -2.01
C LEU A 121 5.56 -31.62 -1.54
N MET A 122 4.24 -31.44 -1.51
CA MET A 122 3.27 -32.47 -1.13
C MET A 122 2.98 -33.48 -2.24
N LYS A 123 3.63 -33.36 -3.42
CA LYS A 123 3.39 -34.17 -4.62
C LYS A 123 1.94 -34.15 -5.10
N ILE A 124 1.25 -33.04 -4.82
CA ILE A 124 -0.09 -32.78 -5.32
C ILE A 124 0.06 -32.18 -6.72
N PRO A 125 -0.77 -32.55 -7.70
CA PRO A 125 -0.76 -31.90 -8.99
C PRO A 125 -0.92 -30.38 -8.87
N ASN A 126 -0.34 -29.64 -9.82
CA ASN A 126 -0.33 -28.19 -9.72
C ASN A 126 -1.76 -27.62 -9.78
N PRO A 127 -2.17 -26.81 -8.80
CA PRO A 127 -3.54 -26.29 -8.69
C PRO A 127 -3.87 -25.24 -9.76
N LEU A 128 -2.84 -24.62 -10.34
CA LEU A 128 -2.93 -23.55 -11.31
C LEU A 128 -2.00 -23.85 -12.49
N ASN A 129 -2.46 -23.53 -13.69
CA ASN A 129 -1.62 -23.60 -14.89
C ASN A 129 -0.80 -22.31 -15.09
N ALA A 130 0.21 -22.36 -15.96
CA ALA A 130 1.09 -21.21 -16.21
C ALA A 130 0.33 -19.97 -16.71
N MET A 131 -0.70 -20.16 -17.55
CA MET A 131 -1.50 -19.07 -18.10
C MET A 131 -2.38 -18.40 -17.04
N GLN A 132 -2.96 -19.17 -16.12
CA GLN A 132 -3.75 -18.72 -14.98
C GLN A 132 -2.89 -17.93 -14.00
N ILE A 133 -1.66 -18.37 -13.74
CA ILE A 133 -0.69 -17.63 -12.92
C ILE A 133 -0.35 -16.28 -13.57
N LEU A 134 -0.09 -16.26 -14.89
CA LEU A 134 0.14 -15.00 -15.61
C LEU A 134 -1.07 -14.07 -15.55
N TRP A 135 -2.29 -14.61 -15.67
CA TRP A 135 -3.51 -13.83 -15.54
C TRP A 135 -3.67 -13.22 -14.15
N ILE A 136 -3.42 -14.01 -13.10
CA ILE A 136 -3.44 -13.51 -11.71
C ILE A 136 -2.49 -12.32 -11.58
N ASN A 137 -1.24 -12.45 -12.03
CA ASN A 137 -0.28 -11.34 -11.94
C ASN A 137 -0.76 -10.09 -12.70
N ILE A 138 -1.31 -10.24 -13.92
CA ILE A 138 -1.77 -9.09 -14.71
C ILE A 138 -2.96 -8.39 -14.04
N ILE A 139 -3.95 -9.16 -13.60
CA ILE A 139 -5.21 -8.60 -13.09
C ILE A 139 -5.06 -8.08 -11.65
N MET A 140 -4.09 -8.59 -10.89
CA MET A 140 -3.86 -8.20 -9.50
C MET A 140 -2.87 -7.03 -9.38
N ASP A 141 -1.77 -7.07 -10.11
CA ASP A 141 -0.72 -6.03 -10.06
C ASP A 141 -1.14 -4.75 -10.79
N GLY A 142 -2.11 -4.87 -11.71
CA GLY A 142 -2.66 -3.76 -12.46
C GLY A 142 -3.77 -3.02 -11.70
N PRO A 143 -5.06 -3.21 -12.05
CA PRO A 143 -6.11 -2.31 -11.59
C PRO A 143 -6.27 -2.21 -10.06
N PRO A 144 -6.42 -3.31 -9.30
CA PRO A 144 -6.65 -3.24 -7.86
C PRO A 144 -5.47 -2.65 -7.10
N ALA A 145 -4.25 -3.11 -7.40
CA ALA A 145 -3.01 -2.60 -6.84
C ALA A 145 -2.84 -1.08 -7.06
N GLN A 146 -3.01 -0.60 -8.29
CA GLN A 146 -2.89 0.82 -8.61
C GLN A 146 -3.99 1.65 -7.93
N SER A 147 -5.21 1.11 -7.85
CA SER A 147 -6.34 1.80 -7.22
C SER A 147 -6.16 2.00 -5.70
N LEU A 148 -5.43 1.11 -5.03
CA LEU A 148 -5.05 1.27 -3.61
C LEU A 148 -4.02 2.40 -3.42
N GLY A 149 -3.21 2.71 -4.43
CA GLY A 149 -2.27 3.82 -4.42
C GLY A 149 -2.94 5.20 -4.41
N VAL A 150 -4.16 5.28 -4.95
CA VAL A 150 -4.95 6.52 -5.10
C VAL A 150 -6.14 6.59 -4.12
N GLU A 151 -6.08 5.85 -3.01
CA GLU A 151 -7.08 5.96 -1.95
C GLU A 151 -7.04 7.37 -1.32
N PRO A 152 -8.20 7.97 -1.00
CA PRO A 152 -8.24 9.28 -0.34
C PRO A 152 -7.44 9.31 0.97
N VAL A 153 -6.78 10.43 1.24
CA VAL A 153 -5.96 10.60 2.45
C VAL A 153 -6.82 10.50 3.70
N ASP A 154 -6.45 9.59 4.60
CA ASP A 154 -7.13 9.45 5.88
C ASP A 154 -6.79 10.64 6.80
N HIS A 155 -7.81 11.39 7.25
CA HIS A 155 -7.64 12.51 8.18
C HIS A 155 -6.92 12.14 9.50
N ASP A 156 -6.99 10.88 9.93
CA ASP A 156 -6.25 10.44 11.12
C ASP A 156 -4.75 10.29 10.87
N VAL A 157 -4.32 10.13 9.61
CA VAL A 157 -2.90 10.13 9.22
C VAL A 157 -2.34 11.55 9.30
N LEU A 158 -3.14 12.57 8.99
CA LEU A 158 -2.72 13.98 9.06
C LEU A 158 -2.33 14.39 10.48
N LYS A 159 -3.06 13.89 11.48
CA LYS A 159 -2.83 14.15 12.92
C LYS A 159 -1.59 13.46 13.49
N GLN A 160 -1.01 12.49 12.79
CA GLN A 160 0.16 11.77 13.27
C GLN A 160 1.43 12.62 13.10
N PRO A 161 2.42 12.49 14.01
CA PRO A 161 3.70 13.17 13.87
C PRO A 161 4.45 12.69 12.61
N PRO A 162 5.46 13.44 12.14
CA PRO A 162 6.31 13.01 11.04
C PRO A 162 6.87 11.60 11.27
N ARG A 163 6.86 10.79 10.21
CA ARG A 163 7.38 9.42 10.27
C ARG A 163 8.87 9.44 10.63
N ASN A 164 9.27 8.49 11.46
CA ASN A 164 10.68 8.20 11.67
C ASN A 164 11.27 7.50 10.43
N THR A 165 12.18 8.15 9.72
CA THR A 165 12.82 7.63 8.50
C THR A 165 13.72 6.42 8.74
N LYS A 166 14.14 6.18 9.99
CA LYS A 166 14.91 4.98 10.37
C LYS A 166 14.05 3.72 10.48
N GLN A 167 12.73 3.86 10.57
CA GLN A 167 11.85 2.70 10.58
C GLN A 167 11.74 2.13 9.16
N PRO A 168 11.84 0.80 8.98
CA PRO A 168 11.65 0.18 7.68
C PRO A 168 10.21 0.38 7.20
N MET A 169 10.01 0.40 5.89
CA MET A 169 8.66 0.48 5.31
C MET A 169 7.85 -0.78 5.61
N ILE A 170 8.49 -1.95 5.48
CA ILE A 170 7.96 -3.26 5.83
C ILE A 170 8.20 -3.48 7.33
N THR A 171 7.19 -3.16 8.15
CA THR A 171 7.24 -3.38 9.60
C THR A 171 6.88 -4.83 9.95
N ARG A 172 7.22 -5.26 11.17
CA ARG A 172 6.85 -6.60 11.66
C ARG A 172 5.33 -6.81 11.64
N ASP A 173 4.56 -5.78 11.98
CA ASP A 173 3.10 -5.82 11.90
C ASP A 173 2.60 -6.03 10.48
N LEU A 174 3.24 -5.37 9.50
CA LEU A 174 2.91 -5.55 8.08
C LEU A 174 3.21 -6.98 7.64
N ILE A 175 4.38 -7.54 7.99
CA ILE A 175 4.73 -8.93 7.69
C ILE A 175 3.71 -9.88 8.31
N PHE A 176 3.31 -9.65 9.55
CA PHE A 176 2.30 -10.46 10.22
C PHE A 176 0.94 -10.39 9.49
N ASN A 177 0.52 -9.21 9.04
CA ASN A 177 -0.70 -9.04 8.22
C ASN A 177 -0.61 -9.80 6.90
N VAL A 178 0.54 -9.70 6.23
CA VAL A 178 0.84 -10.37 4.96
C VAL A 178 0.78 -11.89 5.12
N VAL A 179 1.49 -12.43 6.10
CA VAL A 179 1.53 -13.88 6.36
C VAL A 179 0.15 -14.41 6.72
N LEU A 180 -0.57 -13.73 7.61
CA LEU A 180 -1.92 -14.14 8.01
C LEU A 180 -2.87 -14.19 6.80
N SER A 181 -2.87 -13.14 5.98
CA SER A 181 -3.73 -13.08 4.79
C SER A 181 -3.34 -14.17 3.78
N SER A 182 -2.04 -14.33 3.51
CA SER A 182 -1.56 -15.37 2.60
C SER A 182 -1.91 -16.79 3.07
N LEU A 183 -1.85 -17.06 4.38
CA LEU A 183 -2.18 -18.37 4.93
C LEU A 183 -3.66 -18.71 4.71
N ILE A 184 -4.56 -17.76 4.91
CA ILE A 184 -5.99 -17.97 4.70
C ILE A 184 -6.26 -18.21 3.20
N ILE A 185 -5.63 -17.44 2.31
CA ILE A 185 -5.75 -17.62 0.85
C ILE A 185 -5.27 -19.01 0.45
N ILE A 186 -4.09 -19.44 0.93
CA ILE A 186 -3.53 -20.77 0.64
C ILE A 186 -4.45 -21.88 1.14
N LEU A 187 -4.88 -21.82 2.41
CA LEU A 187 -5.72 -22.86 3.01
C LEU A 187 -7.08 -22.94 2.32
N GLY A 188 -7.71 -21.81 2.01
CA GLY A 188 -8.97 -21.78 1.29
C GLY A 188 -8.86 -22.30 -0.14
N THR A 189 -7.80 -21.91 -0.85
CA THR A 189 -7.54 -22.37 -2.22
C THR A 189 -7.23 -23.86 -2.28
N LEU A 190 -6.39 -24.36 -1.37
CA LEU A 190 -6.11 -25.80 -1.24
C LEU A 190 -7.33 -26.61 -0.80
N PHE A 191 -8.20 -26.04 0.04
CA PHE A 191 -9.45 -26.69 0.43
C PHE A 191 -10.37 -26.91 -0.77
N ILE A 192 -10.56 -25.88 -1.63
CA ILE A 192 -11.32 -26.02 -2.86
C ILE A 192 -10.68 -27.04 -3.80
N PHE A 193 -9.37 -26.93 -4.02
CA PHE A 193 -8.64 -27.85 -4.89
C PHE A 193 -8.80 -29.30 -4.43
N ARG A 194 -8.64 -29.58 -3.13
CA ARG A 194 -8.79 -30.92 -2.57
C ARG A 194 -10.22 -31.44 -2.64
N LYS A 195 -11.22 -30.57 -2.50
CA LYS A 195 -12.63 -30.94 -2.59
C LYS A 195 -13.00 -31.38 -4.01
N GLU A 196 -12.53 -30.65 -5.02
CA GLU A 196 -12.84 -30.97 -6.42
C GLU A 196 -12.01 -32.14 -6.95
N MET A 197 -10.78 -32.32 -6.46
CA MET A 197 -9.90 -33.46 -6.79
C MET A 197 -10.33 -34.79 -6.10
N SER A 198 -11.63 -35.08 -6.02
CA SER A 198 -12.16 -36.33 -5.47
C SER A 198 -11.79 -37.55 -6.32
N ASP A 199 -11.65 -37.36 -7.64
CA ASP A 199 -11.46 -38.45 -8.61
C ASP A 199 -9.98 -38.70 -8.96
N GLN A 200 -9.04 -38.07 -8.23
CA GLN A 200 -7.57 -38.15 -8.40
C GLN A 200 -7.01 -37.73 -9.78
N ILE A 201 -7.85 -37.29 -10.71
CA ILE A 201 -7.46 -36.75 -12.02
C ILE A 201 -7.67 -35.24 -11.99
N VAL A 202 -6.68 -34.46 -12.45
CA VAL A 202 -6.84 -33.01 -12.60
C VAL A 202 -7.63 -32.72 -13.86
N THR A 203 -8.85 -32.20 -13.68
CA THR A 203 -9.70 -31.74 -14.76
C THR A 203 -9.55 -30.23 -14.99
N PRO A 204 -9.88 -29.72 -16.19
CA PRO A 204 -9.98 -28.28 -16.43
C PRO A 204 -10.92 -27.58 -15.44
N ARG A 205 -12.00 -28.24 -15.02
CA ARG A 205 -12.92 -27.77 -13.97
C ARG A 205 -12.21 -27.51 -12.64
N ASP A 206 -11.38 -28.45 -12.16
CA ASP A 206 -10.70 -28.33 -10.86
C ASP A 206 -9.76 -27.12 -10.82
N THR A 207 -8.99 -26.95 -11.91
CA THR A 207 -8.09 -25.79 -12.06
C THR A 207 -8.88 -24.51 -12.19
N THR A 208 -10.05 -24.50 -12.85
CA THR A 208 -10.91 -23.32 -12.98
C THR A 208 -11.54 -22.91 -11.66
N MET A 209 -12.00 -23.87 -10.86
CA MET A 209 -12.53 -23.65 -9.52
C MET A 209 -11.46 -23.02 -8.62
N THR A 210 -10.25 -23.56 -8.68
CA THR A 210 -9.14 -23.12 -7.83
C THR A 210 -8.59 -21.77 -8.26
N PHE A 211 -8.46 -21.55 -9.57
CA PHE A 211 -8.12 -20.27 -10.18
C PHE A 211 -9.12 -19.16 -9.82
N THR A 212 -10.41 -19.42 -9.98
CA THR A 212 -11.46 -18.44 -9.67
C THR A 212 -11.55 -18.19 -8.17
N CYS A 213 -11.33 -19.21 -7.34
CA CYS A 213 -11.22 -19.07 -5.89
C CYS A 213 -10.10 -18.10 -5.50
N PHE A 214 -8.90 -18.29 -6.06
CA PHE A 214 -7.74 -17.46 -5.78
C PHE A 214 -8.00 -15.99 -6.18
N VAL A 215 -8.56 -15.77 -7.37
CA VAL A 215 -8.92 -14.42 -7.84
C VAL A 215 -9.93 -13.74 -6.93
N PHE A 216 -10.97 -14.43 -6.45
CA PHE A 216 -11.93 -13.85 -5.51
C PHE A 216 -11.31 -13.60 -4.13
N PHE A 217 -10.45 -14.49 -3.65
CA PHE A 217 -9.68 -14.27 -2.43
C PHE A 217 -8.88 -12.97 -2.49
N ASP A 218 -8.21 -12.71 -3.62
CA ASP A 218 -7.49 -11.47 -3.82
C ASP A 218 -8.40 -10.25 -3.86
N MET A 219 -9.59 -10.32 -4.46
CA MET A 219 -10.54 -9.19 -4.44
C MET A 219 -11.00 -8.85 -3.01
N PHE A 220 -11.29 -9.87 -2.19
CA PHE A 220 -11.64 -9.67 -0.78
C PHE A 220 -10.44 -9.21 0.07
N ASN A 221 -9.25 -9.68 -0.26
CA ASN A 221 -8.01 -9.24 0.36
C ASN A 221 -7.70 -7.77 0.03
N ALA A 222 -7.86 -7.36 -1.24
CA ALA A 222 -7.70 -5.97 -1.67
C ALA A 222 -8.64 -5.04 -0.90
N LEU A 223 -9.90 -5.45 -0.70
CA LEU A 223 -10.86 -4.71 0.12
C LEU A 223 -10.40 -4.60 1.58
N SER A 224 -9.83 -5.67 2.12
CA SER A 224 -9.26 -5.71 3.47
C SER A 224 -8.04 -4.79 3.63
N CYS A 225 -7.20 -4.70 2.59
CA CYS A 225 -5.98 -3.91 2.60
C CYS A 225 -6.20 -2.40 2.37
N ARG A 226 -7.43 -1.94 2.04
CA ARG A 226 -7.75 -0.51 1.92
C ARG A 226 -7.40 0.31 3.17
N SER A 227 -7.42 -0.32 4.35
CA SER A 227 -6.87 0.28 5.56
C SER A 227 -6.31 -0.79 6.48
N GLN A 228 -5.16 -0.51 7.09
CA GLN A 228 -4.57 -1.40 8.09
C GLN A 228 -5.35 -1.39 9.42
N THR A 229 -5.99 -0.27 9.76
CA THR A 229 -6.52 -0.04 11.13
C THR A 229 -8.04 0.15 11.16
N LYS A 230 -8.62 0.75 10.11
CA LYS A 230 -10.05 1.00 10.03
C LYS A 230 -10.76 -0.15 9.33
N SER A 231 -12.02 -0.34 9.72
CA SER A 231 -12.91 -1.28 9.06
C SER A 231 -13.26 -0.75 7.68
N ALA A 232 -13.34 -1.63 6.68
CA ALA A 232 -13.82 -1.29 5.34
C ALA A 232 -15.23 -0.68 5.38
N PHE A 233 -16.06 -1.07 6.35
CA PHE A 233 -17.40 -0.51 6.56
C PHE A 233 -17.38 0.93 7.07
N THR A 234 -16.41 1.29 7.92
CA THR A 234 -16.26 2.68 8.42
C THR A 234 -15.68 3.64 7.39
N ILE A 235 -14.89 3.13 6.44
CA ILE A 235 -14.31 3.94 5.36
C ILE A 235 -15.36 4.19 4.26
N GLY A 236 -16.29 3.25 4.09
CA GLY A 236 -17.30 3.26 3.04
C GLY A 236 -16.80 2.54 1.80
N LEU A 237 -17.58 1.54 1.36
CA LEU A 237 -17.27 0.73 0.18
C LEU A 237 -17.18 1.58 -1.10
N PHE A 238 -17.95 2.67 -1.18
CA PHE A 238 -18.03 3.57 -2.34
C PHE A 238 -17.13 4.82 -2.26
N SER A 239 -16.28 4.94 -1.24
CA SER A 239 -15.42 6.12 -1.07
C SER A 239 -14.42 6.27 -2.23
N ASN A 240 -13.79 5.17 -2.64
CA ASN A 240 -12.86 5.15 -3.76
C ASN A 240 -13.54 4.57 -5.01
N ARG A 241 -13.96 5.45 -5.93
CA ARG A 241 -14.56 5.06 -7.21
C ARG A 241 -13.58 4.28 -8.10
N MET A 242 -12.29 4.65 -8.08
CA MET A 242 -11.27 3.96 -8.87
C MET A 242 -11.07 2.52 -8.39
N PHE A 243 -11.09 2.30 -7.08
CA PHE A 243 -11.05 0.94 -6.50
C PHE A 243 -12.26 0.11 -6.90
N LEU A 244 -13.47 0.69 -6.81
CA LEU A 244 -14.69 -0.03 -7.20
C LEU A 244 -14.68 -0.40 -8.69
N LEU A 245 -14.26 0.53 -9.56
CA LEU A 245 -14.11 0.28 -10.98
C LEU A 245 -13.06 -0.80 -11.23
N ALA A 246 -11.89 -0.73 -10.59
CA ALA A 246 -10.84 -1.72 -10.71
C ALA A 246 -11.32 -3.12 -10.33
N VAL A 247 -11.97 -3.29 -9.17
CA VAL A 247 -12.54 -4.57 -8.74
C VAL A 247 -13.62 -5.05 -9.71
N ALA A 248 -14.51 -4.15 -10.16
CA ALA A 248 -15.56 -4.51 -11.12
C ALA A 248 -14.98 -4.99 -12.45
N PHE A 249 -13.98 -4.29 -13.00
CA PHE A 249 -13.27 -4.72 -14.20
C PHE A 249 -12.53 -6.04 -14.00
N SER A 250 -11.93 -6.26 -12.84
CA SER A 250 -11.27 -7.54 -12.52
C SER A 250 -12.26 -8.70 -12.46
N VAL A 251 -13.43 -8.50 -11.83
CA VAL A 251 -14.50 -9.52 -11.81
C VAL A 251 -15.05 -9.77 -13.20
N ILE A 252 -15.31 -8.73 -14.00
CA ILE A 252 -15.78 -8.88 -15.39
C ILE A 252 -14.74 -9.63 -16.21
N GLY A 253 -13.45 -9.27 -16.10
CA GLY A 253 -12.35 -9.96 -16.76
C GLY A 253 -12.30 -11.44 -16.39
N GLN A 254 -12.44 -11.75 -15.09
CA GLN A 254 -12.52 -13.14 -14.63
C GLN A 254 -13.71 -13.89 -15.24
N MET A 255 -14.90 -13.26 -15.28
CA MET A 255 -16.09 -13.86 -15.88
C MET A 255 -15.89 -14.11 -17.39
N LEU A 256 -15.23 -13.20 -18.10
CA LEU A 256 -14.87 -13.39 -19.50
C LEU A 256 -13.92 -14.58 -19.69
N VAL A 257 -12.91 -14.74 -18.83
CA VAL A 257 -11.98 -15.88 -18.92
C VAL A 257 -12.67 -17.23 -18.71
N ILE A 258 -13.69 -17.31 -17.84
CA ILE A 258 -14.38 -18.58 -17.55
C ILE A 258 -15.57 -18.86 -18.47
N TYR A 259 -16.15 -17.87 -19.16
CA TYR A 259 -17.34 -18.08 -20.01
C TYR A 259 -17.12 -17.80 -21.50
N PHE A 260 -16.08 -17.06 -21.90
CA PHE A 260 -15.86 -16.72 -23.31
C PHE A 260 -15.00 -17.79 -24.02
N PRO A 261 -15.51 -18.50 -25.04
CA PRO A 261 -14.84 -19.67 -25.61
C PRO A 261 -13.42 -19.45 -26.15
N PRO A 262 -13.08 -18.30 -26.79
CA PRO A 262 -11.70 -18.03 -27.19
C PRO A 262 -10.73 -17.95 -25.99
N LEU A 263 -11.15 -17.34 -24.88
CA LEU A 263 -10.33 -17.24 -23.68
C LEU A 263 -10.27 -18.58 -22.94
N GLN A 264 -11.37 -19.34 -22.90
CA GLN A 264 -11.38 -20.68 -22.31
C GLN A 264 -10.32 -21.61 -22.90
N ARG A 265 -10.09 -21.56 -24.22
CA ARG A 265 -9.06 -22.38 -24.88
C ARG A 265 -7.64 -21.96 -24.48
N VAL A 266 -7.41 -20.66 -24.29
CA VAL A 266 -6.09 -20.12 -23.93
C VAL A 266 -5.76 -20.40 -22.46
N PHE A 267 -6.72 -20.19 -21.57
CA PHE A 267 -6.56 -20.36 -20.12
C PHE A 267 -6.89 -21.77 -19.63
N GLN A 268 -7.34 -22.66 -20.52
CA GLN A 268 -7.79 -24.02 -20.24
C GLN A 268 -8.85 -24.05 -19.13
N THR A 269 -9.84 -23.16 -19.23
CA THR A 269 -10.92 -23.01 -18.24
C THR A 269 -12.22 -23.64 -18.70
N GLU A 270 -13.07 -23.99 -17.73
CA GLU A 270 -14.40 -24.53 -17.96
C GLU A 270 -15.48 -23.61 -17.35
N ALA A 271 -16.68 -23.61 -17.93
CA ALA A 271 -17.78 -22.80 -17.41
C ALA A 271 -18.22 -23.31 -16.02
N LEU A 272 -18.23 -22.41 -15.04
CA LEU A 272 -18.68 -22.70 -13.69
C LEU A 272 -20.20 -22.52 -13.56
N THR A 273 -20.83 -23.32 -12.70
CA THR A 273 -22.25 -23.12 -12.39
C THR A 273 -22.44 -21.97 -11.40
N PHE A 274 -23.67 -21.47 -11.31
CA PHE A 274 -23.99 -20.43 -10.32
C PHE A 274 -23.74 -20.89 -8.88
N ALA A 275 -24.01 -22.17 -8.57
CA ALA A 275 -23.75 -22.74 -7.25
C ALA A 275 -22.25 -22.75 -6.91
N ASP A 276 -21.40 -23.04 -7.90
CA ASP A 276 -19.95 -22.99 -7.77
C ASP A 276 -19.49 -21.57 -7.42
N ILE A 277 -19.97 -20.55 -8.14
CA ILE A 277 -19.65 -19.14 -7.85
C ILE A 277 -20.09 -18.75 -6.44
N CYS A 278 -21.30 -19.10 -6.01
CA CYS A 278 -21.77 -18.81 -4.65
C CYS A 278 -20.87 -19.44 -3.58
N LEU A 279 -20.44 -20.68 -3.80
CA LEU A 279 -19.52 -21.37 -2.90
C LEU A 279 -18.15 -20.66 -2.85
N LEU A 280 -17.61 -20.30 -4.01
CA LEU A 280 -16.33 -19.60 -4.11
C LEU A 280 -16.37 -18.23 -3.43
N VAL A 281 -17.46 -17.47 -3.61
CA VAL A 281 -17.67 -16.18 -2.92
C VAL A 281 -17.77 -16.39 -1.42
N GLY A 282 -18.51 -17.41 -0.96
CA GLY A 282 -18.62 -17.75 0.46
C GLY A 282 -17.26 -18.06 1.09
N VAL A 283 -16.48 -18.94 0.47
CA VAL A 283 -15.14 -19.32 0.96
C VAL A 283 -14.17 -18.15 0.88
N SER A 284 -14.17 -17.39 -0.22
CA SER A 284 -13.23 -16.27 -0.40
C SER A 284 -13.49 -15.08 0.54
N SER A 285 -14.75 -14.87 0.93
CA SER A 285 -15.13 -13.84 1.92
C SER A 285 -14.49 -14.05 3.30
N THR A 286 -13.99 -15.26 3.60
CA THR A 286 -13.35 -15.57 4.89
C THR A 286 -12.13 -14.70 5.15
N VAL A 287 -11.28 -14.40 4.14
CA VAL A 287 -10.12 -13.50 4.31
C VAL A 287 -10.56 -12.13 4.82
N PHE A 288 -11.65 -11.61 4.25
CA PHE A 288 -12.22 -10.33 4.66
C PHE A 288 -12.75 -10.38 6.08
N ILE A 289 -13.51 -11.42 6.44
CA ILE A 289 -14.07 -11.60 7.78
C ILE A 289 -12.95 -11.69 8.83
N PHE A 290 -11.91 -12.52 8.59
CA PHE A 290 -10.79 -12.66 9.50
C PHE A 290 -10.00 -11.35 9.66
N SER A 291 -9.78 -10.62 8.57
CA SER A 291 -9.11 -9.31 8.62
C SER A 291 -9.92 -8.29 9.42
N GLU A 292 -11.24 -8.23 9.23
CA GLU A 292 -12.11 -7.32 9.98
C GLU A 292 -12.21 -7.68 11.47
N LEU A 293 -12.31 -8.97 11.80
CA LEU A 293 -12.26 -9.45 13.18
C LEU A 293 -10.96 -9.05 13.86
N LYS A 294 -9.81 -9.26 13.19
CA LYS A 294 -8.52 -8.85 13.71
C LYS A 294 -8.48 -7.34 13.99
N LYS A 295 -8.86 -6.51 13.02
CA LYS A 295 -8.90 -5.05 13.21
C LYS A 295 -9.84 -4.65 14.34
N PHE A 296 -10.94 -5.37 14.54
CA PHE A 296 -11.86 -5.13 15.65
C PHE A 296 -11.21 -5.43 17.01
N PHE A 297 -10.47 -6.53 17.14
CA PHE A 297 -9.73 -6.86 18.36
C PHE A 297 -8.61 -5.84 18.65
N GLU A 298 -7.81 -5.47 17.66
CA GLU A 298 -6.73 -4.47 17.81
C GLU A 298 -7.28 -3.12 18.27
N ARG A 299 -8.41 -2.67 17.71
CA ARG A 299 -9.10 -1.44 18.12
C ARG A 299 -9.63 -1.52 19.55
N SER A 300 -10.19 -2.67 19.94
CA SER A 300 -10.74 -2.89 21.28
C SER A 300 -9.63 -2.87 22.35
N ILE A 301 -8.50 -3.51 22.07
CA ILE A 301 -7.31 -3.52 22.94
C ILE A 301 -6.73 -2.10 23.04
N SER A 302 -6.57 -1.40 21.91
CA SER A 302 -6.04 -0.03 21.89
C SER A 302 -6.94 0.98 22.62
N ARG A 303 -8.26 0.80 22.56
CA ARG A 303 -9.21 1.60 23.34
C ARG A 303 -9.10 1.33 24.84
N ARG A 304 -8.96 0.06 25.25
CA ARG A 304 -8.75 -0.30 26.67
C ARG A 304 -7.44 0.26 27.21
N ALA A 305 -6.35 0.19 26.44
CA ALA A 305 -5.06 0.77 26.83
C ALA A 305 -5.09 2.30 26.96
N LYS A 306 -5.96 3.01 26.23
CA LYS A 306 -6.18 4.46 26.39
C LYS A 306 -7.08 4.82 27.58
N ILE A 307 -7.96 3.91 28.00
CA ILE A 307 -8.90 4.12 29.11
C ILE A 307 -8.25 3.76 30.46
N HIS A 308 -7.27 2.85 30.46
CA HIS A 308 -6.40 2.56 31.60
C HIS A 308 -4.94 2.77 31.17
N PRO A 309 -4.49 4.03 31.02
CA PRO A 309 -3.06 4.29 31.05
C PRO A 309 -2.62 3.90 32.46
N GLU A 310 -1.85 2.83 32.60
CA GLU A 310 -1.52 2.29 33.93
C GLU A 310 -1.02 3.37 34.90
N SER A 311 -1.61 3.30 36.09
CA SER A 311 -1.19 3.85 37.38
C SER A 311 0.29 3.66 37.69
#